data_AF-A0A842MHZ4-F1
#
_entry.id   AF-A0A842MHZ4-F1
#
_cell.length_a   1.000
_cell.length_b   1.000
_cell.length_c   1.000
_cell.angle_alpha   90.00
_cell.angle_beta   90.00
_cell.angle_gamma   90.00
#
_symmetry.space_group_name_H-M   'P 1'
#
loop_
_entity.id
_entity.type
_entity.pdbx_description
1 polymer ?
#
loop_
_entity_poly.entity_id
_entity_poly.type
_entity_poly.pdbx_seq_one_letter_code
_entity_poly.pdbx_strand_id
1 'polypeptide(L)'
;MSPSKGTLSLSGLIDKIRALSAASPEEAKAQFFESPNFARYIAQLFQEDRLFDVLPRLEIQLQIVRQFSPPVRPALDPYTSTQIGIFSKRFDDYEIGRFLGYPGCCMRSFAENIRYGIDEDHIKELKGSGMKAFVTTAGFIPCSLFCREAQSKGLLSFIDPSEIGNLRALEKETAMRLPHFHPEYREHYFEVRLL
;
A
#
# COMPACT_ATOMS: atom_id res chain seq x y z
N MET A 1 -18.33 -1.37 15.27
CA MET A 1 -16.88 -1.50 15.52
C MET A 1 -16.18 -0.35 14.80
N SER A 2 -15.15 0.26 15.41
CA SER A 2 -14.35 1.28 14.74
C SER A 2 -13.54 0.64 13.61
N PRO A 3 -13.39 1.28 12.43
CA PRO A 3 -12.58 0.73 11.35
C PRO A 3 -11.12 0.54 11.79
N SER A 4 -10.48 -0.55 11.36
CA SER A 4 -9.04 -0.76 11.63
C SER A 4 -8.17 0.28 10.94
N LYS A 5 -6.92 0.44 11.41
CA LYS A 5 -5.92 1.31 10.76
C LYS A 5 -5.70 0.93 9.29
N GLY A 6 -5.60 -0.37 8.99
CA GLY A 6 -5.47 -0.84 7.60
C GLY A 6 -6.65 -0.43 6.72
N THR A 7 -7.88 -0.52 7.25
CA THR A 7 -9.10 -0.10 6.55
C THR A 7 -9.12 1.41 6.30
N LEU A 8 -8.82 2.22 7.32
CA LEU A 8 -8.78 3.67 7.19
C LEU A 8 -7.70 4.13 6.20
N SER A 9 -6.54 3.50 6.26
CA SER A 9 -5.41 3.81 5.38
C SER A 9 -5.69 3.47 3.92
N LEU A 10 -6.35 2.34 3.64
CA LEU A 10 -6.77 1.99 2.27
C LEU A 10 -7.88 2.94 1.79
N SER A 11 -8.89 3.20 2.61
CA SER A 11 -10.00 4.10 2.26
C SER A 11 -9.47 5.48 1.86
N GLY A 12 -8.55 6.05 2.65
CA GLY A 12 -7.96 7.34 2.34
C GLY A 12 -7.18 7.35 1.03
N LEU A 13 -6.49 6.26 0.67
CA LEU A 13 -5.80 6.15 -0.62
C LEU A 13 -6.80 6.05 -1.79
N ILE A 14 -7.89 5.30 -1.62
CA ILE A 14 -8.96 5.21 -2.63
C ILE A 14 -9.65 6.56 -2.81
N ASP A 15 -9.90 7.29 -1.71
CA ASP A 15 -10.50 8.62 -1.77
C ASP A 15 -9.61 9.62 -2.55
N LYS A 16 -8.27 9.52 -2.44
CA LYS A 16 -7.35 10.28 -3.29
C LYS A 16 -7.51 9.93 -4.77
N ILE A 17 -7.56 8.64 -5.11
CA ILE A 17 -7.73 8.18 -6.50
C ILE A 17 -9.10 8.63 -7.05
N ARG A 18 -10.16 8.57 -6.23
CA ARG A 18 -11.49 9.08 -6.60
C ARG A 18 -11.47 10.59 -6.84
N ALA A 19 -10.78 11.36 -6.01
CA ALA A 19 -10.61 12.80 -6.23
C ALA A 19 -9.92 13.10 -7.57
N LEU A 20 -8.88 12.33 -7.92
CA LEU A 20 -8.18 12.46 -9.19
C LEU A 20 -9.07 12.11 -10.41
N SER A 21 -10.00 11.18 -10.27
CA SER A 21 -10.94 10.84 -11.35
C SER A 21 -11.91 11.97 -11.70
N ALA A 22 -12.12 12.92 -10.78
CA ALA A 22 -13.04 14.04 -10.95
C ALA A 22 -12.32 15.36 -11.26
N ALA A 23 -10.98 15.39 -11.21
CA ALA A 23 -10.18 16.59 -11.39
C ALA A 23 -9.60 16.66 -12.81
N SER A 24 -9.44 17.87 -13.35
CA SER A 24 -8.57 18.07 -14.50
C SER A 24 -7.10 17.83 -14.14
N PRO A 25 -6.22 17.55 -15.11
CA PRO A 25 -4.80 17.30 -14.84
C PRO A 25 -4.10 18.45 -14.07
N GLU A 26 -4.41 19.71 -14.38
CA GLU A 26 -3.80 20.85 -13.69
C GLU A 26 -4.37 21.08 -12.28
N GLU A 27 -5.66 20.82 -12.07
CA GLU A 27 -6.25 20.82 -10.72
C GLU A 27 -5.63 19.71 -9.86
N ALA A 28 -5.49 18.51 -10.41
CA ALA A 28 -4.83 17.39 -9.74
C ALA A 28 -3.39 17.73 -9.34
N LYS A 29 -2.63 18.33 -10.25
CA LYS A 29 -1.27 18.80 -9.98
C LYS A 29 -1.21 19.78 -8.81
N ALA A 30 -2.14 20.74 -8.76
CA ALA A 30 -2.21 21.75 -7.72
C ALA A 30 -2.67 21.18 -6.37
N GLN A 31 -3.66 20.29 -6.39
CA GLN A 31 -4.23 19.66 -5.19
C GLN A 31 -3.23 18.72 -4.52
N PHE A 32 -2.45 17.98 -5.32
CA PHE A 32 -1.47 16.99 -4.83
C PHE A 32 -0.05 17.51 -5.02
N PHE A 33 0.26 18.67 -4.44
CA PHE A 33 1.56 19.37 -4.60
C PHE A 33 2.79 18.55 -4.14
N GLU A 34 2.58 17.55 -3.28
CA GLU A 34 3.62 16.60 -2.85
C GLU A 34 3.90 15.49 -3.88
N SER A 35 2.96 15.25 -4.79
CA SER A 35 3.08 14.26 -5.86
C SER A 35 2.51 14.78 -7.19
N PRO A 36 2.97 15.95 -7.68
CA PRO A 36 2.24 16.76 -8.65
C PRO A 36 2.19 16.15 -10.06
N ASN A 37 3.28 15.58 -10.54
CA ASN A 37 3.36 14.93 -11.86
C ASN A 37 2.62 13.60 -11.88
N PHE A 38 2.72 12.83 -10.80
CA PHE A 38 2.04 11.54 -10.65
C PHE A 38 0.53 11.73 -10.56
N ALA A 39 0.07 12.70 -9.76
CA ALA A 39 -1.34 13.07 -9.68
C ALA A 39 -1.88 13.56 -11.03
N ARG A 40 -1.15 14.48 -11.70
CA ARG A 40 -1.49 14.96 -13.05
C ARG A 40 -1.63 13.80 -14.04
N TYR A 41 -0.69 12.85 -14.01
CA TYR A 41 -0.71 11.69 -14.88
C TYR A 41 -1.93 10.81 -14.65
N ILE A 42 -2.26 10.48 -13.40
CA ILE A 42 -3.44 9.67 -13.07
C ILE A 42 -4.73 10.38 -13.52
N ALA A 43 -4.87 11.68 -13.25
CA ALA A 43 -6.01 12.47 -13.69
C ALA A 43 -6.14 12.50 -15.23
N GLN A 44 -5.02 12.64 -15.94
CA GLN A 44 -4.98 12.54 -17.40
C GLN A 44 -5.48 11.17 -17.89
N LEU A 45 -5.04 10.08 -17.26
CA LEU A 45 -5.51 8.74 -17.64
C LEU A 45 -7.00 8.53 -17.39
N PHE A 46 -7.57 9.10 -16.33
CA PHE A 46 -9.02 9.10 -16.11
C PHE A 46 -9.76 9.92 -17.17
N GLN A 47 -9.24 11.11 -17.51
CA GLN A 47 -9.83 11.97 -18.54
C GLN A 47 -9.81 11.30 -19.92
N GLU A 48 -8.79 10.49 -20.21
CA GLU A 48 -8.66 9.69 -21.42
C GLU A 48 -9.47 8.37 -21.38
N ASP A 49 -10.26 8.14 -20.33
CA ASP A 49 -11.06 6.92 -20.10
C ASP A 49 -10.21 5.62 -20.05
N ARG A 50 -8.92 5.74 -19.71
CA ARG A 50 -7.98 4.61 -19.66
C ARG A 50 -8.00 3.85 -18.34
N LEU A 51 -8.72 4.35 -17.34
CA LEU A 51 -8.83 3.81 -15.98
C LEU A 51 -10.29 3.49 -15.60
N PHE A 52 -11.17 3.28 -16.57
CA PHE A 52 -12.61 3.09 -16.35
C PHE A 52 -12.96 1.98 -15.35
N ASP A 53 -12.11 0.96 -15.22
CA ASP A 53 -12.30 -0.20 -14.35
C ASP A 53 -11.56 -0.11 -13.00
N VAL A 54 -10.69 0.88 -12.81
CA VAL A 54 -9.89 1.02 -11.59
C VAL A 54 -10.75 1.30 -10.36
N LEU A 55 -11.66 2.27 -10.42
CA LEU A 55 -12.51 2.60 -9.26
C LEU A 55 -13.43 1.43 -8.87
N PRO A 56 -14.15 0.76 -9.79
CA PRO A 56 -14.91 -0.45 -9.46
C PRO A 56 -14.08 -1.54 -8.77
N ARG A 57 -12.84 -1.79 -9.25
CA ARG A 57 -11.94 -2.77 -8.62
C ARG A 57 -11.52 -2.35 -7.21
N LEU A 58 -11.17 -1.09 -7.01
CA LEU A 58 -10.81 -0.55 -5.70
C LEU A 58 -11.95 -0.64 -4.70
N GLU A 59 -13.19 -0.42 -5.12
CA GLU A 59 -14.35 -0.59 -4.24
C GLU A 59 -14.54 -2.04 -3.80
N ILE A 60 -14.34 -3.00 -4.70
CA ILE A 60 -14.34 -4.43 -4.34
C ILE A 60 -13.24 -4.71 -3.31
N GLN A 61 -12.03 -4.21 -3.52
CA GLN A 61 -10.92 -4.37 -2.57
C GLN A 61 -11.28 -3.79 -1.19
N LEU A 62 -11.85 -2.58 -1.16
CA LEU A 62 -12.25 -1.91 0.08
C LEU A 62 -13.37 -2.66 0.82
N GLN A 63 -14.34 -3.22 0.10
CA GLN A 63 -15.39 -4.05 0.69
C GLN A 63 -14.81 -5.28 1.40
N ILE A 64 -13.88 -5.97 0.75
CA ILE A 64 -13.19 -7.13 1.33
C ILE A 64 -12.41 -6.68 2.57
N VAL A 65 -11.61 -5.63 2.47
CA VAL A 65 -10.82 -5.13 3.60
C VAL A 65 -11.69 -4.69 4.78
N ARG A 66 -12.85 -4.08 4.53
CA ARG A 66 -13.82 -3.72 5.59
C ARG A 66 -14.38 -4.95 6.30
N GLN A 67 -14.59 -6.05 5.60
CA GLN A 67 -15.08 -7.32 6.17
C GLN A 67 -14.06 -7.94 7.11
N PHE A 68 -12.78 -7.95 6.72
CA PHE A 68 -11.70 -8.59 7.49
C PHE A 68 -11.03 -7.65 8.51
N SER A 69 -11.20 -6.34 8.36
CA SER A 69 -10.70 -5.28 9.24
C SER A 69 -9.22 -5.45 9.67
N PRO A 70 -8.27 -5.64 8.73
CA PRO A 70 -6.87 -5.96 9.05
C PRO A 70 -6.16 -4.79 9.75
N PRO A 71 -5.17 -5.05 10.63
CA PRO A 71 -4.42 -3.99 11.30
C PRO A 71 -3.53 -3.20 10.33
N VAL A 72 -3.12 -3.84 9.22
CA VAL A 72 -2.25 -3.28 8.18
C VAL A 72 -3.01 -3.12 6.87
N ARG A 73 -2.72 -2.03 6.16
CA ARG A 73 -3.24 -1.72 4.83
C ARG A 73 -2.68 -2.75 3.85
N PRO A 74 -3.50 -3.46 3.07
CA PRO A 74 -2.97 -4.25 1.97
C PRO A 74 -2.31 -3.33 0.94
N ALA A 75 -1.42 -3.87 0.12
CA ALA A 75 -1.04 -3.18 -1.12
C ALA A 75 -2.31 -2.88 -1.94
N LEU A 76 -2.25 -1.89 -2.83
CA LEU A 76 -3.33 -1.74 -3.82
C LEU A 76 -3.47 -3.03 -4.63
N ASP A 77 -4.59 -3.22 -5.31
CA ASP A 77 -4.70 -4.28 -6.31
C ASP A 77 -3.53 -4.15 -7.32
N PRO A 78 -2.78 -5.23 -7.63
CA PRO A 78 -1.62 -5.14 -8.50
C PRO A 78 -1.96 -4.64 -9.90
N TYR A 79 -3.14 -5.01 -10.42
CA TYR A 79 -3.63 -4.46 -11.67
C TYR A 79 -3.76 -2.93 -11.59
N THR A 80 -4.45 -2.44 -10.56
CA THR A 80 -4.60 -0.99 -10.31
C THR A 80 -3.24 -0.30 -10.19
N SER A 81 -2.31 -0.88 -9.42
CA SER A 81 -0.97 -0.33 -9.23
C SER A 81 -0.23 -0.13 -10.55
N THR A 82 -0.39 -1.09 -11.47
CA THR A 82 0.20 -1.03 -12.81
C THR A 82 -0.50 -0.01 -13.70
N GLN A 83 -1.83 0.02 -13.70
CA GLN A 83 -2.58 0.97 -14.53
C GLN A 83 -2.26 2.43 -14.16
N ILE A 84 -2.16 2.74 -12.87
CA ILE A 84 -1.86 4.10 -12.41
C ILE A 84 -0.36 4.43 -12.45
N GLY A 85 0.51 3.45 -12.77
CA GLY A 85 1.93 3.66 -12.99
C GLY A 85 2.81 3.67 -11.74
N ILE A 86 2.43 2.98 -10.66
CA ILE A 86 3.26 2.84 -9.44
C ILE A 86 4.63 2.25 -9.75
N PHE A 87 4.70 1.27 -10.66
CA PHE A 87 5.96 0.60 -11.05
C PHE A 87 6.65 1.29 -12.24
N SER A 88 6.21 2.49 -12.60
CA SER A 88 6.77 3.21 -13.72
C SER A 88 8.01 3.98 -13.31
N LYS A 89 9.10 3.84 -14.07
CA LYS A 89 10.30 4.70 -13.94
C LYS A 89 10.09 6.15 -14.42
N ARG A 90 8.84 6.56 -14.65
CA ARG A 90 8.45 7.92 -15.07
C ARG A 90 8.41 8.92 -13.93
N PHE A 91 8.29 8.42 -12.69
CA PHE A 91 8.16 9.24 -11.48
C PHE A 91 9.23 8.81 -10.49
N ASP A 92 9.68 9.73 -9.66
CA ASP A 92 10.63 9.39 -8.61
C ASP A 92 9.94 8.69 -7.44
N ASP A 93 10.73 7.94 -6.67
CA ASP A 93 10.24 7.13 -5.55
C ASP A 93 9.60 7.98 -4.44
N TYR A 94 10.03 9.23 -4.27
CA TYR A 94 9.43 10.14 -3.30
C TYR A 94 8.04 10.59 -3.75
N GLU A 95 7.85 10.84 -5.03
CA GLU A 95 6.56 11.25 -5.60
C GLU A 95 5.52 10.14 -5.42
N ILE A 96 5.87 8.92 -5.80
CA ILE A 96 5.03 7.73 -5.61
C ILE A 96 4.82 7.48 -4.11
N GLY A 97 5.88 7.52 -3.30
CA GLY A 97 5.81 7.27 -1.87
C GLY A 97 4.91 8.25 -1.13
N ARG A 98 4.98 9.55 -1.43
CA ARG A 98 4.09 10.56 -0.83
C ARG A 98 2.65 10.36 -1.24
N PHE A 99 2.40 10.03 -2.51
CA PHE A 99 1.05 9.70 -2.97
C PHE A 99 0.45 8.53 -2.18
N LEU A 100 1.22 7.43 -2.07
CA LEU A 100 0.88 6.22 -1.30
C LEU A 100 0.87 6.43 0.22
N GLY A 101 1.29 7.61 0.68
CA GLY A 101 1.29 8.01 2.09
C GLY A 101 2.44 7.41 2.88
N TYR A 102 3.55 7.01 2.28
CA TYR A 102 4.70 6.45 3.00
C TYR A 102 5.40 7.49 3.91
N PRO A 103 5.99 7.08 5.05
CA PRO A 103 6.77 7.96 5.92
C PRO A 103 8.04 8.47 5.24
N GLY A 104 8.44 9.70 5.55
CA GLY A 104 9.65 10.32 4.99
C GLY A 104 10.92 9.52 5.30
N CYS A 105 11.03 8.96 6.51
CA CYS A 105 12.16 8.12 6.91
C CYS A 105 12.23 6.80 6.11
N CYS A 106 11.09 6.22 5.75
CA CYS A 106 11.04 4.99 4.96
C CYS A 106 11.35 5.26 3.48
N MET A 107 10.82 6.35 2.91
CA MET A 107 11.17 6.78 1.54
C MET A 107 12.66 7.06 1.41
N ARG A 108 13.25 7.75 2.40
CA ARG A 108 14.70 7.98 2.45
C ARG A 108 15.49 6.68 2.52
N SER A 109 15.09 5.76 3.39
CA SER A 109 15.73 4.45 3.50
C SER A 109 15.63 3.64 2.20
N PHE A 110 14.54 3.75 1.47
CA PHE A 110 14.35 3.06 0.19
C PHE A 110 15.23 3.67 -0.90
N ALA A 111 15.10 4.99 -1.12
CA ALA A 111 15.72 5.69 -2.24
C ALA A 111 17.23 5.97 -2.05
N GLU A 112 17.66 6.30 -0.82
CA GLU A 112 19.04 6.70 -0.55
C GLU A 112 19.88 5.54 -0.01
N ASN A 113 19.31 4.68 0.85
CA ASN A 113 20.03 3.54 1.42
C ASN A 113 19.84 2.24 0.60
N ILE A 114 19.13 2.30 -0.53
CA ILE A 114 18.99 1.18 -1.49
C ILE A 114 18.39 -0.06 -0.80
N ARG A 115 17.44 0.16 0.13
CA ARG A 115 16.84 -0.91 0.92
C ARG A 115 15.56 -1.43 0.25
N TYR A 116 15.74 -2.44 -0.60
CA TYR A 116 14.66 -3.05 -1.39
C TYR A 116 13.99 -4.27 -0.75
N GLY A 117 14.35 -4.61 0.49
CA GLY A 117 13.81 -5.77 1.19
C GLY A 117 13.99 -5.69 2.69
N ILE A 118 13.35 -6.64 3.38
CA ILE A 118 13.65 -6.92 4.79
C ILE A 118 15.06 -7.51 4.86
N ASP A 119 15.95 -6.80 5.54
CA ASP A 119 17.38 -7.08 5.64
C ASP A 119 17.78 -7.58 7.04
N GLU A 120 19.07 -7.82 7.26
CA GLU A 120 19.58 -8.37 8.52
C GLU A 120 19.24 -7.51 9.74
N ASP A 121 19.20 -6.18 9.58
CA ASP A 121 18.87 -5.28 10.68
C ASP A 121 17.42 -5.45 11.11
N HIS A 122 16.50 -5.58 10.16
CA HIS A 122 15.12 -5.94 10.46
C HIS A 122 15.00 -7.32 11.13
N ILE A 123 15.78 -8.32 10.69
CA ILE A 123 15.76 -9.65 11.33
C ILE A 123 16.29 -9.58 12.77
N LYS A 124 17.31 -8.76 13.05
CA LYS A 124 17.80 -8.51 14.42
C LYS A 124 16.72 -7.84 15.27
N GLU A 125 16.05 -6.82 14.73
CA GLU A 125 14.92 -6.15 15.39
C GLU A 125 13.81 -7.15 15.75
N LEU A 126 13.43 -8.02 14.80
CA LEU A 126 12.39 -9.02 15.02
C LEU A 126 12.79 -10.01 16.12
N LYS A 127 14.01 -10.54 16.09
CA LYS A 127 14.53 -11.46 17.12
C LYS A 127 14.59 -10.82 18.50
N GLY A 128 15.02 -9.56 18.57
CA GLY A 128 15.09 -8.81 19.83
C GLY A 128 13.74 -8.38 20.40
N SER A 129 12.68 -8.39 19.58
CA SER A 129 11.35 -7.92 19.97
C SER A 129 10.57 -8.89 20.85
N GLY A 130 10.90 -10.19 20.82
CA GLY A 130 10.05 -11.25 21.39
C GLY A 130 8.72 -11.48 20.66
N MET A 131 8.45 -10.74 19.58
CA MET A 131 7.24 -10.87 18.76
C MET A 131 7.38 -12.04 17.78
N LYS A 132 6.30 -12.79 17.61
CA LYS A 132 6.30 -14.03 16.80
C LYS A 132 5.97 -13.80 15.33
N ALA A 133 5.25 -12.73 15.02
CA ALA A 133 4.84 -12.41 13.66
C ALA A 133 4.87 -10.91 13.38
N PHE A 134 5.37 -10.57 12.19
CA PHE A 134 5.42 -9.24 11.63
C PHE A 134 4.70 -9.26 10.27
N VAL A 135 3.92 -8.22 10.00
CA VAL A 135 3.26 -8.02 8.71
C VAL A 135 3.47 -6.58 8.24
N THR A 136 3.68 -6.43 6.93
CA THR A 136 3.78 -5.13 6.26
C THR A 136 3.00 -5.14 4.94
N THR A 137 2.61 -3.97 4.46
CA THR A 137 2.07 -3.78 3.10
C THR A 137 3.09 -4.30 2.08
N ALA A 138 2.66 -5.13 1.11
CA ALA A 138 3.56 -5.59 0.05
C ALA A 138 4.11 -4.41 -0.78
N GLY A 139 5.37 -4.49 -1.19
CA GLY A 139 6.07 -3.40 -1.88
C GLY A 139 6.47 -2.21 -0.99
N PHE A 140 6.09 -2.19 0.29
CA PHE A 140 6.57 -1.21 1.27
C PHE A 140 7.66 -1.81 2.14
N ILE A 141 8.84 -1.19 2.12
CA ILE A 141 9.98 -1.56 2.96
C ILE A 141 10.16 -0.50 4.05
N PRO A 142 9.94 -0.84 5.33
CA PRO A 142 10.14 0.13 6.39
C PRO A 142 11.63 0.43 6.61
N CYS A 143 11.92 1.57 7.24
CA CYS A 143 13.28 1.87 7.70
C CYS A 143 13.65 1.08 8.98
N SER A 144 12.65 0.57 9.70
CA SER A 144 12.71 -0.24 10.91
C SER A 144 11.36 -0.92 11.12
N LEU A 145 11.33 -2.15 11.63
CA LEU A 145 10.10 -2.85 12.03
C LEU A 145 9.34 -2.11 13.15
N PHE A 146 10.01 -1.20 13.85
CA PHE A 146 9.44 -0.36 14.91
C PHE A 146 9.13 1.07 14.44
N CYS A 147 9.14 1.35 13.13
CA CYS A 147 8.84 2.68 12.61
C CYS A 147 7.43 3.13 13.04
N ARG A 148 7.37 4.07 14.00
CA ARG A 148 6.12 4.56 14.58
C ARG A 148 5.24 5.28 13.54
N GLU A 149 5.85 5.98 12.60
CA GLU A 149 5.11 6.63 11.51
C GLU A 149 4.48 5.60 10.56
N ALA A 150 5.18 4.52 10.23
CA ALA A 150 4.61 3.46 9.42
C ALA A 150 3.45 2.74 10.17
N GLN A 151 3.60 2.51 11.47
CA GLN A 151 2.55 1.93 12.32
C GLN A 151 1.34 2.84 12.47
N SER A 152 1.53 4.16 12.59
CA SER A 152 0.42 5.11 12.72
C SER A 152 -0.37 5.20 11.41
N LYS A 153 0.31 5.07 10.27
CA LYS A 153 -0.29 5.01 8.93
C LYS A 153 -0.83 3.62 8.55
N GLY A 154 -0.71 2.63 9.42
CA GLY A 154 -1.19 1.27 9.20
C GLY A 154 -0.45 0.53 8.09
N LEU A 155 0.84 0.80 7.88
CA LEU A 155 1.65 0.16 6.84
C LEU A 155 2.40 -1.08 7.34
N LEU A 156 2.56 -1.20 8.65
CA LEU A 156 3.14 -2.36 9.29
C LEU A 156 2.55 -2.56 10.68
N SER A 157 2.61 -3.79 11.17
CA SER A 157 2.27 -4.14 12.55
C SER A 157 2.96 -5.44 12.95
N PHE A 158 3.19 -5.58 14.25
CA PHE A 158 3.30 -6.90 14.84
C PHE A 158 1.90 -7.43 15.12
N ILE A 159 1.68 -8.72 14.91
CA ILE A 159 0.39 -9.37 15.08
C ILE A 159 0.55 -10.66 15.87
N ASP A 160 -0.53 -11.13 16.48
CA ASP A 160 -0.55 -12.47 17.05
C ASP A 160 -0.52 -13.52 15.91
N PRO A 161 0.21 -14.64 16.05
CA PRO A 161 0.19 -15.71 15.06
C PRO A 161 -1.21 -16.24 14.70
N SER A 162 -2.20 -16.10 15.58
CA SER A 162 -3.60 -16.45 15.30
C SER A 162 -4.29 -15.50 14.31
N GLU A 163 -3.88 -14.23 14.23
CA GLU A 163 -4.47 -13.22 13.32
C GLU A 163 -4.06 -13.44 11.85
N ILE A 164 -2.99 -14.18 11.63
CA ILE A 164 -2.50 -14.56 10.31
C ILE A 164 -3.57 -15.30 9.49
N GLY A 165 -4.37 -16.16 10.14
CA GLY A 165 -5.44 -16.89 9.47
C GLY A 165 -6.44 -15.94 8.79
N ASN A 166 -6.72 -14.81 9.44
CA ASN A 166 -7.59 -13.77 8.93
C ASN A 166 -6.98 -13.05 7.72
N LEU A 167 -5.68 -12.74 7.74
CA LEU A 167 -4.97 -12.15 6.60
C LEU A 167 -4.95 -13.09 5.39
N ARG A 168 -4.68 -14.38 5.60
CA ARG A 168 -4.72 -15.38 4.52
C ARG A 168 -6.11 -15.57 3.93
N ALA A 169 -7.15 -15.50 4.76
CA ALA A 169 -8.53 -15.53 4.29
C ALA A 169 -8.89 -14.28 3.46
N LEU A 170 -8.42 -13.10 3.89
CA LEU A 170 -8.53 -11.85 3.12
C LEU A 170 -7.84 -11.97 1.76
N GLU A 171 -6.60 -12.48 1.71
CA GLU A 171 -5.86 -12.70 0.46
C GLU A 171 -6.61 -13.66 -0.48
N LYS A 172 -7.13 -14.77 0.06
CA LYS A 172 -7.92 -15.73 -0.73
C LYS A 172 -9.20 -15.10 -1.31
N GLU A 173 -9.92 -14.34 -0.50
CA GLU A 173 -11.12 -13.63 -0.95
C GLU A 173 -10.78 -12.60 -2.03
N THR A 174 -9.69 -11.86 -1.84
CA THR A 174 -9.19 -10.87 -2.81
C THR A 174 -8.80 -11.54 -4.12
N ALA A 175 -8.04 -12.63 -4.08
CA ALA A 175 -7.66 -13.39 -5.28
C ALA A 175 -8.87 -13.95 -6.05
N MET A 176 -9.94 -14.33 -5.33
CA MET A 176 -11.17 -14.83 -5.93
C MET A 176 -11.98 -13.74 -6.63
N ARG A 177 -12.12 -12.57 -5.99
CA ARG A 177 -12.98 -11.48 -6.48
C ARG A 177 -12.25 -10.50 -7.41
N LEU A 178 -10.93 -10.42 -7.31
CA LEU A 178 -10.05 -9.57 -8.11
C LEU A 178 -8.93 -10.40 -8.75
N PRO A 179 -9.26 -11.39 -9.60
CA PRO A 179 -8.27 -12.28 -10.18
C PRO A 179 -7.29 -11.48 -11.05
N HIS A 180 -6.02 -11.46 -10.66
CA HIS A 180 -4.95 -10.86 -11.43
C HIS A 180 -3.60 -11.45 -11.02
N PHE A 181 -2.70 -11.63 -11.98
CA PHE A 181 -1.33 -12.06 -11.73
C PHE A 181 -0.38 -10.94 -12.13
N HIS A 182 0.51 -10.54 -11.22
CA HIS A 182 1.52 -9.51 -11.48
C HIS A 182 2.89 -9.92 -10.90
N PRO A 183 4.01 -9.64 -11.59
CA PRO A 183 5.33 -10.05 -11.11
C PRO A 183 5.83 -9.28 -9.87
N GLU A 184 5.36 -8.05 -9.66
CA GLU A 184 5.86 -7.16 -8.59
C GLU A 184 5.51 -7.63 -7.18
N TYR A 185 4.30 -8.18 -7.01
CA TYR A 185 3.91 -8.89 -5.79
C TYR A 185 2.76 -9.84 -6.09
N ARG A 186 2.82 -11.02 -5.46
CA ARG A 186 1.79 -12.08 -5.59
C ARG A 186 0.69 -11.96 -4.53
N GLU A 187 1.02 -11.37 -3.39
CA GLU A 187 0.15 -11.17 -2.22
C GLU A 187 0.23 -9.70 -1.82
N HIS A 188 -0.83 -9.17 -1.22
CA HIS A 188 -0.93 -7.77 -0.80
C HIS A 188 -0.22 -7.49 0.53
N TYR A 189 0.17 -8.54 1.26
CA TYR A 189 0.95 -8.49 2.47
C TYR A 189 2.31 -9.20 2.32
N PHE A 190 3.28 -8.74 3.10
CA PHE A 190 4.51 -9.49 3.35
C PHE A 190 4.57 -9.88 4.84
N GLU A 191 4.73 -11.17 5.10
CA GLU A 191 4.72 -11.74 6.45
C GLU A 191 6.10 -12.32 6.82
N VAL A 192 6.57 -12.04 8.04
CA VAL A 192 7.75 -12.70 8.63
C VAL A 192 7.34 -13.39 9.92
N ARG A 193 7.75 -14.65 10.08
CA ARG A 193 7.49 -15.45 11.29
C ARG A 193 8.80 -15.91 11.89
N LEU A 194 8.94 -15.75 13.19
CA LEU A 194 9.96 -16.46 13.95
C LEU A 194 9.32 -17.78 14.41
N LEU A 195 9.88 -18.89 13.93
CA LEU A 195 9.56 -20.25 14.36
C LEU A 195 10.11 -20.50 15.77
#